data_AF-A0A4R4ZWR7-F1
#
_entry.id   AF-A0A4R4ZWR7-F1
#
_cell.length_a   1.000
_cell.length_b   1.000
_cell.length_c   1.000
_cell.angle_alpha   90.00
_cell.angle_beta   90.00
_cell.angle_gamma   90.00
#
_symmetry.space_group_name_H-M   'P 1'
#
loop_
_entity.id
_entity.type
_entity.pdbx_description
1 polymer ?
#
loop_
_entity_poly.entity_id
_entity_poly.type
_entity_poly.pdbx_seq_one_letter_code
_entity_poly.pdbx_strand_id
1 'polypeptide(L)'
;MAVYDREAERSHPLDYCLAVDGFVKLFWSPTVLAKSVAWLDEHGYRIVRAQASNWHIDSDMHNELAVLLDFPEWYGGNLDALNDALFSVSLGDFGLAEEDAGLVLVLDGFDQFLRRNSDLAWALLDIYAARALRAALTGTRMLCLIQSDDAHIDIPDIGAQPIRWNDAEFFEKKRR
;
A
#
# COMPACT_ATOMS: atom_id res chain seq x y z
N MET A 1 34.28 -14.53 -4.19
CA MET A 1 33.20 -14.53 -3.17
C MET A 1 31.96 -14.04 -3.85
N ALA A 2 30.84 -14.77 -3.74
CA ALA A 2 29.56 -14.19 -4.15
C ALA A 2 29.28 -13.00 -3.22
N VAL A 3 28.91 -11.85 -3.80
CA VAL A 3 28.61 -10.60 -3.09
C VAL A 3 27.33 -10.74 -2.24
N TYR A 4 26.53 -11.77 -2.53
CA TYR A 4 25.25 -12.03 -1.89
C TYR A 4 25.29 -13.38 -1.17
N ASP A 5 24.90 -13.35 0.09
CA ASP A 5 24.76 -14.51 0.95
C ASP A 5 23.48 -15.27 0.59
N ARG A 6 23.64 -16.51 0.10
CA ARG A 6 22.54 -17.40 -0.30
C ARG A 6 21.68 -17.85 0.88
N GLU A 7 22.19 -17.79 2.11
CA GLU A 7 21.39 -18.11 3.29
C GLU A 7 20.54 -16.92 3.74
N ALA A 8 21.01 -15.69 3.54
CA ALA A 8 20.22 -14.47 3.75
C ALA A 8 19.04 -14.35 2.77
N GLU A 9 19.17 -14.89 1.55
CA GLU A 9 18.09 -15.00 0.56
C GLU A 9 16.91 -15.90 1.00
N ARG A 10 17.10 -16.77 2.02
CA ARG A 10 16.11 -17.79 2.40
C ARG A 10 15.12 -17.35 3.48
N SER A 11 15.38 -16.26 4.19
CA SER A 11 14.51 -15.77 5.26
C SER A 11 14.58 -14.25 5.33
N HIS A 12 13.98 -13.59 4.34
CA HIS A 12 13.80 -12.15 4.41
C HIS A 12 12.70 -11.79 5.41
N PRO A 13 12.84 -10.64 6.13
CA PRO A 13 11.78 -10.12 6.97
C PRO A 13 10.53 -9.80 6.13
N LEU A 14 9.36 -9.78 6.77
CA LEU A 14 8.07 -9.69 6.06
C LEU A 14 7.96 -8.43 5.21
N ASP A 15 8.41 -7.28 5.73
CA ASP A 15 8.42 -6.01 5.01
C ASP A 15 9.21 -6.07 3.69
N TYR A 16 10.35 -6.75 3.68
CA TYR A 16 11.11 -7.01 2.46
C TYR A 16 10.29 -7.86 1.48
N CYS A 17 9.66 -8.95 1.94
CA CYS A 17 8.85 -9.82 1.07
C CYS A 17 7.63 -9.08 0.49
N LEU A 18 7.07 -8.12 1.24
CA LEU A 18 6.01 -7.26 0.76
C LEU A 18 6.49 -6.27 -0.29
N ALA A 19 7.72 -5.76 -0.19
CA ALA A 19 8.27 -4.73 -1.07
C ALA A 19 8.99 -5.24 -2.33
N VAL A 20 9.50 -6.48 -2.32
CA VAL A 20 10.46 -6.98 -3.33
C VAL A 20 9.93 -6.95 -4.77
N ASP A 21 8.62 -7.14 -4.96
CA ASP A 21 7.96 -7.12 -6.28
C ASP A 21 7.16 -5.82 -6.52
N GLY A 22 7.38 -4.79 -5.70
CA GLY A 22 6.64 -3.55 -5.69
C GLY A 22 6.08 -3.21 -4.31
N PHE A 23 5.68 -1.96 -4.12
CA PHE A 23 5.21 -1.44 -2.83
C PHE A 23 3.70 -1.59 -2.62
N VAL A 24 3.00 -2.22 -3.56
CA VAL A 24 1.56 -2.52 -3.49
C VAL A 24 1.38 -4.03 -3.51
N LYS A 25 0.67 -4.58 -2.52
CA LYS A 25 0.50 -6.04 -2.36
C LYS A 25 -0.96 -6.40 -2.12
N LEU A 26 -1.44 -7.45 -2.80
CA LEU A 26 -2.81 -7.95 -2.68
C LEU A 26 -2.94 -9.02 -1.58
N PHE A 27 -4.06 -8.96 -0.87
CA PHE A 27 -4.49 -9.88 0.17
C PHE A 27 -5.93 -10.31 -0.07
N TRP A 28 -6.17 -11.60 -0.04
CA TRP A 28 -7.51 -12.16 -0.18
C TRP A 28 -8.09 -12.43 1.21
N SER A 29 -7.35 -13.16 2.05
CA SER A 29 -7.76 -13.49 3.41
C SER A 29 -7.57 -12.30 4.35
N PRO A 30 -8.64 -11.83 5.01
CA PRO A 30 -8.53 -10.84 6.08
C PRO A 30 -7.65 -11.33 7.24
N THR A 31 -7.58 -12.65 7.47
CA THR A 31 -6.73 -13.23 8.52
C THR A 31 -5.24 -13.13 8.18
N VAL A 32 -4.87 -13.32 6.90
CA VAL A 32 -3.47 -13.16 6.48
C VAL A 32 -3.07 -11.69 6.55
N LEU A 33 -3.93 -10.79 6.05
CA LEU A 33 -3.71 -9.35 6.17
C LEU A 33 -3.53 -8.92 7.63
N ALA A 34 -4.42 -9.35 8.54
CA ALA A 34 -4.35 -8.99 9.96
C ALA A 34 -3.03 -9.44 10.61
N LYS A 35 -2.53 -10.62 10.25
CA LYS A 35 -1.22 -11.10 10.74
C LYS A 35 -0.07 -10.25 10.19
N SER A 36 -0.11 -9.89 8.91
CA SER A 36 0.91 -9.04 8.31
C SER A 36 0.92 -7.64 8.93
N VAL A 37 -0.25 -7.06 9.15
CA VAL A 37 -0.41 -5.77 9.84
C VAL A 37 0.10 -5.83 11.27
N ALA A 38 -0.23 -6.87 12.04
CA ALA A 38 0.26 -7.03 13.41
C ALA A 38 1.79 -7.12 13.46
N TRP A 39 2.40 -7.87 12.54
CA TRP A 39 3.85 -7.92 12.44
C TRP A 39 4.45 -6.54 12.12
N LEU A 40 3.87 -5.80 11.17
CA LEU A 40 4.37 -4.46 10.80
C LEU A 40 4.25 -3.46 11.97
N ASP A 41 3.14 -3.49 12.70
CA ASP A 41 2.92 -2.67 13.90
C ASP A 41 3.96 -3.00 14.99
N GLU A 42 4.20 -4.29 15.27
CA GLU A 42 5.26 -4.74 16.20
C GLU A 42 6.67 -4.30 15.79
N HIS A 43 6.89 -4.03 14.50
CA HIS A 43 8.16 -3.57 13.94
C HIS A 43 8.22 -2.04 13.74
N GLY A 44 7.29 -1.29 14.34
CA GLY A 44 7.33 0.16 14.41
C GLY A 44 6.84 0.87 13.14
N TYR A 45 6.11 0.17 12.27
CA TYR A 45 5.46 0.84 11.15
C TYR A 45 4.19 1.55 11.61
N ARG A 46 3.96 2.77 11.12
CA ARG A 46 2.67 3.44 11.27
C ARG A 46 1.65 2.79 10.34
N ILE A 47 0.63 2.17 10.93
CA ILE A 47 -0.46 1.55 10.18
C ILE A 47 -1.64 2.50 10.04
N VAL A 48 -2.07 2.71 8.81
CA VAL A 48 -3.22 3.53 8.45
C VAL A 48 -4.19 2.68 7.64
N ARG A 49 -5.43 2.53 8.11
CA ARG A 49 -6.44 1.68 7.46
C ARG A 49 -7.59 2.53 6.93
N ALA A 50 -7.93 2.37 5.66
CA ALA A 50 -9.06 3.00 5.01
C ALA A 50 -10.09 1.96 4.55
N GLN A 51 -11.36 2.28 4.71
CA GLN A 51 -12.46 1.41 4.32
C GLN A 51 -12.89 1.70 2.87
N ALA A 52 -12.08 1.26 1.91
CA ALA A 52 -12.28 1.53 0.49
C ALA A 52 -13.65 1.07 -0.05
N SER A 53 -14.26 0.06 0.57
CA SER A 53 -15.64 -0.35 0.25
C SER A 53 -16.69 0.76 0.41
N ASN A 54 -16.41 1.76 1.25
CA ASN A 54 -17.33 2.87 1.53
C ASN A 54 -17.11 4.07 0.63
N TRP A 55 -16.15 4.02 -0.30
CA TRP A 55 -15.94 5.10 -1.27
C TRP A 55 -16.99 5.02 -2.37
N HIS A 56 -18.02 5.84 -2.24
CA HIS A 56 -19.16 5.88 -3.15
C HIS A 56 -19.01 6.98 -4.20
N ILE A 57 -18.34 8.07 -3.84
CA ILE A 57 -17.95 9.17 -4.72
C ILE A 57 -16.47 9.51 -4.52
N ASP A 58 -15.87 10.17 -5.51
CA ASP A 58 -14.43 10.48 -5.51
C ASP A 58 -13.97 11.23 -4.25
N SER A 59 -14.81 12.11 -3.72
CA SER A 59 -14.50 12.86 -2.49
C SER A 59 -14.43 11.99 -1.24
N ASP A 60 -15.08 10.82 -1.19
CA ASP A 60 -15.02 9.93 -0.03
C ASP A 60 -13.58 9.44 0.19
N MET A 61 -12.93 9.00 -0.90
CA MET A 61 -11.54 8.57 -0.90
C MET A 61 -10.60 9.72 -0.51
N HIS A 62 -10.77 10.89 -1.14
CA HIS A 62 -9.92 12.03 -0.83
C HIS A 62 -10.05 12.48 0.64
N ASN A 63 -11.27 12.55 1.17
CA ASN A 63 -11.54 12.99 2.54
C ASN A 63 -11.00 12.00 3.57
N GLU A 64 -11.21 10.70 3.36
CA GLU A 64 -10.73 9.68 4.28
C GLU A 64 -9.20 9.64 4.31
N LEU A 65 -8.54 9.65 3.14
CA LEU A 65 -7.08 9.68 3.08
C LEU A 65 -6.50 10.95 3.71
N ALA A 66 -7.15 12.10 3.52
CA ALA A 66 -6.68 13.36 4.10
C ALA A 66 -6.65 13.30 5.63
N VAL A 67 -7.70 12.75 6.26
CA VAL A 67 -7.75 12.59 7.71
C VAL A 67 -6.72 11.56 8.19
N LEU A 68 -6.65 10.43 7.52
CA LEU A 68 -5.83 9.29 7.92
C LEU A 68 -4.32 9.55 7.81
N LEU A 69 -3.91 10.27 6.77
CA LEU A 69 -2.52 10.62 6.49
C LEU A 69 -2.13 12.02 6.97
N ASP A 70 -3.03 12.70 7.68
CA ASP A 70 -2.82 14.06 8.19
C ASP A 70 -2.41 15.03 7.08
N PHE A 71 -3.15 15.00 5.96
CA PHE A 71 -2.88 15.89 4.84
C PHE A 71 -3.11 17.36 5.23
N PRO A 72 -2.31 18.27 4.66
CA PRO A 72 -2.35 19.68 5.00
C PRO A 72 -3.62 20.38 4.50
N GLU A 73 -3.92 21.55 5.08
CA GLU A 73 -5.13 22.35 4.77
C GLU A 73 -5.24 22.75 3.29
N TRP A 74 -4.13 22.82 2.56
CA TRP A 74 -4.13 23.12 1.12
C TRP A 74 -4.60 21.95 0.25
N TYR A 75 -4.81 20.76 0.81
CA TYR A 75 -5.21 19.58 0.06
C TYR A 75 -6.57 19.76 -0.62
N GLY A 76 -6.55 19.93 -1.94
CA GLY A 76 -7.72 20.30 -2.75
C GLY A 76 -8.59 19.15 -3.24
N GLY A 77 -8.45 17.93 -2.70
CA GLY A 77 -9.31 16.79 -3.04
C GLY A 77 -9.30 16.38 -4.52
N ASN A 78 -8.12 16.34 -5.14
CA ASN A 78 -7.91 15.92 -6.52
C ASN A 78 -6.57 15.16 -6.66
N LEU A 79 -6.32 14.56 -7.83
CA LEU A 79 -5.14 13.72 -8.07
C LEU A 79 -3.80 14.48 -7.99
N ASP A 80 -3.74 15.73 -8.44
CA ASP A 80 -2.52 16.54 -8.35
C ASP A 80 -2.20 16.83 -6.87
N ALA A 81 -3.21 17.27 -6.10
CA ALA A 81 -3.08 17.49 -4.67
C ALA A 81 -2.74 16.20 -3.89
N LEU A 82 -3.26 15.05 -4.30
CA LEU A 82 -2.93 13.73 -3.74
C LEU A 82 -1.46 13.38 -3.99
N ASN A 83 -0.99 13.58 -5.21
CA ASN A 83 0.41 13.32 -5.55
C ASN A 83 1.37 14.21 -4.75
N ASP A 84 1.04 15.49 -4.59
CA ASP A 84 1.86 16.44 -3.82
C ASP A 84 1.82 16.11 -2.33
N ALA A 85 0.65 15.78 -1.77
CA ALA A 85 0.52 15.44 -0.36
C ALA A 85 1.27 14.14 -0.03
N LEU A 86 1.14 13.10 -0.86
CA LEU A 86 1.88 11.85 -0.70
C LEU A 86 3.40 12.04 -0.88
N PHE A 87 3.82 13.02 -1.68
CA PHE A 87 5.24 13.39 -1.76
C PHE A 87 5.73 13.97 -0.43
N SER A 88 5.01 14.90 0.19
CA SER A 88 5.35 15.40 1.53
C SER A 88 5.34 14.30 2.60
N VAL A 89 4.37 13.38 2.57
CA VAL A 89 4.37 12.20 3.44
C VAL A 89 5.61 11.35 3.24
N SER A 90 6.07 11.16 1.99
CA SER A 90 7.30 10.41 1.70
C SER A 90 8.57 11.05 2.26
N LEU A 91 8.55 12.36 2.50
CA LEU A 91 9.62 13.11 3.14
C LEU A 91 9.51 13.14 4.68
N GLY A 92 8.41 12.62 5.24
CA GLY A 92 8.13 12.70 6.68
C GLY A 92 7.63 14.06 7.15
N ASP A 93 7.20 14.94 6.25
CA ASP A 93 6.70 16.28 6.62
C ASP A 93 5.38 16.18 7.43
N PHE A 94 4.55 15.19 7.11
CA PHE A 94 3.27 14.89 7.75
C PHE A 94 2.99 13.39 7.67
N GLY A 95 2.11 12.89 8.53
CA GLY A 95 1.63 11.50 8.41
C GLY A 95 2.65 10.42 8.76
N LEU A 96 3.87 10.76 9.18
CA LEU A 96 4.91 9.84 9.64
C LEU A 96 5.80 10.54 10.68
N ALA A 97 6.05 9.90 11.83
CA ALA A 97 6.97 10.39 12.84
C ALA A 97 8.42 9.99 12.51
N GLU A 98 9.42 10.70 13.03
CA GLU A 98 10.84 10.39 12.78
C GLU A 98 11.24 8.99 13.31
N GLU A 99 10.57 8.52 14.36
CA GLU A 99 10.78 7.20 14.96
C GLU A 99 10.07 6.05 14.21
N ASP A 100 9.14 6.34 13.31
CA ASP A 100 8.41 5.31 12.58
C ASP A 100 9.33 4.60 11.57
N ALA A 101 9.27 3.27 11.52
CA ALA A 101 10.03 2.48 10.56
C ALA A 101 9.54 2.67 9.10
N GLY A 102 8.34 3.23 8.94
CA GLY A 102 7.70 3.49 7.67
C GLY A 102 6.18 3.59 7.81
N LEU A 103 5.51 3.87 6.68
CA LEU A 103 4.07 3.98 6.58
C LEU A 103 3.47 2.76 5.88
N VAL A 104 2.39 2.22 6.42
CA VAL A 104 1.58 1.20 5.73
C VAL A 104 0.15 1.70 5.57
N LEU A 105 -0.29 1.85 4.32
CA LEU A 105 -1.68 2.11 3.95
C LEU A 105 -2.40 0.78 3.67
N VAL A 106 -3.44 0.47 4.42
CA VAL A 106 -4.28 -0.71 4.20
C VAL A 106 -5.61 -0.26 3.58
N LEU A 107 -6.01 -0.88 2.48
CA LEU A 107 -7.27 -0.60 1.79
C LEU A 107 -8.18 -1.81 1.87
N ASP A 108 -9.19 -1.75 2.74
CA ASP A 108 -10.14 -2.85 2.95
C ASP A 108 -11.31 -2.80 1.95
N GLY A 109 -11.61 -3.93 1.28
CA GLY A 109 -12.69 -4.04 0.30
C GLY A 109 -12.48 -3.24 -0.98
N PHE A 110 -11.24 -3.16 -1.46
CA PHE A 110 -10.84 -2.31 -2.59
C PHE A 110 -11.49 -2.69 -3.93
N ASP A 111 -11.89 -3.95 -4.11
CA ASP A 111 -12.61 -4.40 -5.31
C ASP A 111 -13.93 -3.65 -5.53
N GLN A 112 -14.58 -3.24 -4.45
CA GLN A 112 -15.81 -2.45 -4.54
C GLN A 112 -15.54 -1.04 -5.09
N PHE A 113 -14.42 -0.43 -4.69
CA PHE A 113 -13.99 0.85 -5.21
C PHE A 113 -13.57 0.75 -6.67
N LEU A 114 -12.74 -0.26 -6.99
CA LEU A 114 -12.27 -0.52 -8.35
C LEU A 114 -13.43 -0.71 -9.36
N ARG A 115 -14.48 -1.44 -8.97
CA ARG A 115 -15.68 -1.62 -9.82
C ARG A 115 -16.48 -0.33 -10.03
N ARG A 116 -16.41 0.62 -9.11
CA ARG A 116 -17.17 1.89 -9.18
C ARG A 116 -16.42 2.93 -10.00
N ASN A 117 -15.14 3.10 -9.74
CA ASN A 117 -14.29 4.08 -10.42
C ASN A 117 -12.90 3.48 -10.64
N SER A 118 -12.75 2.74 -11.74
CA SER A 118 -11.50 2.06 -12.08
C SER A 118 -10.34 3.03 -12.29
N ASP A 119 -10.62 4.18 -12.89
CA ASP A 119 -9.61 5.16 -13.26
C ASP A 119 -9.02 5.84 -12.01
N LEU A 120 -9.89 6.22 -11.07
CA LEU A 120 -9.46 6.81 -9.80
C LEU A 120 -8.77 5.78 -8.89
N ALA A 121 -9.29 4.56 -8.85
CA ALA A 121 -8.67 3.47 -8.10
C ALA A 121 -7.27 3.15 -8.60
N TRP A 122 -7.09 3.05 -9.93
CA TRP A 122 -5.80 2.84 -10.53
C TRP A 122 -4.86 4.03 -10.28
N ALA A 123 -5.33 5.27 -10.48
CA ALA A 123 -4.52 6.48 -10.29
C ALA A 123 -4.02 6.64 -8.84
N LEU A 124 -4.86 6.32 -7.84
CA LEU A 124 -4.45 6.30 -6.44
C LEU A 124 -3.26 5.37 -6.21
N LEU A 125 -3.38 4.13 -6.69
CA LEU A 125 -2.33 3.13 -6.49
C LEU A 125 -1.07 3.47 -7.29
N ASP A 126 -1.21 4.03 -8.50
CA ASP A 126 -0.07 4.44 -9.33
C ASP A 126 0.72 5.59 -8.72
N ILE A 127 0.02 6.63 -8.24
CA ILE A 127 0.64 7.71 -7.48
C ILE A 127 1.33 7.16 -6.22
N TYR A 128 0.65 6.33 -5.43
CA TYR A 128 1.20 5.79 -4.20
C TYR A 128 2.48 4.97 -4.46
N ALA A 129 2.44 4.06 -5.43
CA ALA A 129 3.60 3.22 -5.78
C ALA A 129 4.78 4.06 -6.27
N ALA A 130 4.52 5.08 -7.09
CA ALA A 130 5.56 6.00 -7.57
C ALA A 130 6.20 6.80 -6.41
N ARG A 131 5.41 7.22 -5.42
CA ARG A 131 5.94 7.88 -4.21
C ARG A 131 6.73 6.91 -3.34
N ALA A 132 6.19 5.71 -3.10
CA ALA A 132 6.84 4.68 -2.29
C ALA A 132 8.21 4.26 -2.84
N LEU A 133 8.30 4.10 -4.17
CA LEU A 133 9.57 3.81 -4.83
C LEU A 133 10.62 4.90 -4.60
N ARG A 134 10.22 6.18 -4.67
CA ARG A 134 11.13 7.31 -4.42
C ARG A 134 11.50 7.43 -2.94
N ALA A 135 10.53 7.24 -2.05
CA ALA A 135 10.71 7.23 -0.60
C ALA A 135 11.78 6.21 -0.18
N ALA A 136 11.77 5.02 -0.80
CA ALA A 136 12.73 3.97 -0.52
C ALA A 136 14.18 4.38 -0.81
N LEU A 137 14.41 5.33 -1.73
CA LEU A 137 15.75 5.86 -2.03
C LEU A 137 16.31 6.73 -0.90
N THR A 138 15.44 7.33 -0.08
CA THR A 138 15.81 8.18 1.05
C THR A 138 15.68 7.46 2.39
N GLY A 139 15.35 6.16 2.38
CA GLY A 139 15.22 5.32 3.57
C GLY A 139 13.80 5.23 4.14
N THR A 140 12.86 6.02 3.64
CA THR A 140 11.45 5.97 4.04
C THR A 140 10.75 4.80 3.37
N ARG A 141 10.13 3.92 4.14
CA ARG A 141 9.36 2.78 3.59
C ARG A 141 7.88 3.12 3.56
N MET A 142 7.25 2.97 2.40
CA MET A 142 5.81 3.11 2.23
C MET A 142 5.25 1.84 1.58
N LEU A 143 4.25 1.22 2.18
CA LEU A 143 3.62 -0.01 1.68
C LEU A 143 2.11 0.18 1.57
N CYS A 144 1.51 -0.29 0.48
CA CYS A 144 0.07 -0.37 0.32
C CYS A 144 -0.38 -1.83 0.32
N LEU A 145 -1.22 -2.21 1.29
CA LEU A 145 -1.80 -3.54 1.40
C LEU A 145 -3.27 -3.48 1.01
N ILE A 146 -3.62 -4.15 -0.07
CA ILE A 146 -4.98 -4.13 -0.63
C ILE A 146 -5.68 -5.41 -0.22
N GLN A 147 -6.81 -5.31 0.46
CA GLN A 147 -7.71 -6.44 0.67
C GLN A 147 -8.83 -6.43 -0.37
N SER A 148 -9.07 -7.60 -0.95
CA SER A 148 -10.13 -7.83 -1.92
C SER A 148 -10.81 -9.18 -1.65
N ASP A 149 -12.14 -9.19 -1.69
CA ASP A 149 -12.92 -10.43 -1.65
C ASP A 149 -12.98 -11.11 -3.04
N ASP A 150 -12.55 -10.41 -4.09
CA ASP A 150 -12.48 -10.91 -5.47
C ASP A 150 -11.10 -11.55 -5.75
N ALA A 151 -11.05 -12.88 -5.74
CA ALA A 151 -9.83 -13.64 -6.01
C ALA A 151 -9.28 -13.48 -7.44
N HIS A 152 -10.08 -12.89 -8.34
CA HIS A 152 -9.74 -12.62 -9.73
C HIS A 152 -9.66 -11.12 -10.04
N ILE A 153 -9.53 -10.28 -9.01
CA ILE A 153 -9.33 -8.85 -9.18
C ILE A 153 -8.18 -8.60 -10.17
N ASP A 154 -8.49 -7.86 -11.23
CA ASP A 154 -7.55 -7.48 -12.28
C ASP A 154 -7.30 -5.98 -12.16
N ILE A 155 -6.07 -5.63 -11.75
CA ILE A 155 -5.63 -4.24 -11.65
C ILE A 155 -4.50 -4.09 -12.67
N PRO A 156 -4.59 -3.11 -13.58
CA PRO A 156 -3.52 -2.85 -14.54
C PRO A 156 -2.18 -2.61 -13.84
N ASP A 157 -1.08 -2.93 -14.54
CA ASP A 157 0.25 -2.68 -14.03
C ASP A 157 0.41 -1.24 -13.54
N ILE A 158 1.10 -1.10 -12.41
CA ILE A 158 1.34 0.16 -11.74
C ILE A 158 2.82 0.49 -11.83
N GLY A 159 3.17 1.66 -12.37
CA GLY A 159 4.56 2.02 -12.61
C GLY A 159 5.31 0.96 -13.45
N ALA A 160 4.60 0.26 -14.35
CA ALA A 160 5.08 -0.89 -15.12
C ALA A 160 5.46 -2.15 -14.29
N GLN A 161 4.95 -2.26 -13.06
CA GLN A 161 5.07 -3.45 -12.23
C GLN A 161 3.70 -4.09 -11.99
N PRO A 162 3.55 -5.42 -12.14
CA PRO A 162 2.30 -6.10 -11.84
C PRO A 162 2.08 -6.15 -10.33
N ILE A 163 0.84 -5.92 -9.89
CA ILE A 163 0.48 -6.08 -8.47
C ILE A 163 0.37 -7.57 -8.16
N ARG A 164 1.17 -8.03 -7.20
CA ARG A 164 1.20 -9.45 -6.80
C ARG A 164 0.42 -9.70 -5.53
N TRP A 165 -0.19 -10.87 -5.47
CA TRP A 165 -0.67 -11.44 -4.21
C TRP A 165 0.52 -11.70 -3.28
N ASN A 166 0.29 -11.56 -1.98
CA ASN A 166 1.29 -11.93 -0.98
C ASN A 166 1.67 -13.42 -1.09
N ASP A 167 2.90 -13.73 -0.69
CA ASP A 167 3.51 -15.04 -0.92
C ASP A 167 2.74 -16.18 -0.20
N ALA A 168 2.08 -15.88 0.92
CA ALA A 168 1.28 -16.86 1.67
C ALA A 168 0.01 -17.29 0.93
N GLU A 169 -0.46 -16.47 -0.03
CA GLU A 169 -1.67 -16.64 -0.83
C GLU A 169 -1.39 -16.80 -2.32
N PHE A 170 -0.13 -16.71 -2.75
CA PHE A 170 0.30 -16.92 -4.13
C PHE A 170 -0.01 -18.33 -4.63
N PHE A 171 0.05 -19.35 -3.76
CA PHE A 171 -0.39 -20.69 -4.11
C PHE A 171 -1.92 -20.73 -4.26
N GLU A 172 -2.39 -20.59 -5.50
CA GLU A 172 -3.80 -20.63 -5.95
C GLU A 172 -4.66 -21.73 -5.29
N LYS A 173 -4.04 -22.81 -4.79
CA LYS A 173 -4.73 -23.89 -4.06
C LYS A 173 -5.54 -23.44 -2.84
N LYS A 174 -5.32 -22.23 -2.32
CA LYS A 174 -6.13 -21.67 -1.23
C LYS A 174 -7.27 -20.74 -1.68
N ARG A 175 -7.34 -20.35 -2.96
CA ARG A 175 -8.38 -19.44 -3.50
C ARG A 175 -9.57 -20.20 -4.08
N ARG A 176 -9.99 -21.27 -3.40
CA ARG A 176 -11.16 -22.09 -3.76
C ARG A 176 -12.16 -22.10 -2.63
#